data_AF-A0A1C6KA31-F1
#
_entry.id   AF-A0A1C6KA31-F1
#
_cell.length_a   1.000
_cell.length_b   1.000
_cell.length_c   1.000
_cell.angle_alpha   90.00
_cell.angle_beta   90.00
_cell.angle_gamma   90.00
#
_symmetry.space_group_name_H-M   'P 1'
#
loop_
_entity.id
_entity.type
_entity.pdbx_description
1 polymer ?
#
loop_
_entity_poly.entity_id
_entity_poly.type
_entity_poly.pdbx_seq_one_letter_code
_entity_poly.pdbx_strand_id
1 'polypeptide(L)' 'MSNISQSTLDNLVNRRTFNPRIKTLHKIANAFNMTVAEFLNFPAINNYSFEDDSDEDDSDE' A
#
# COMPACT_ATOMS: atom_id res chain seq x y z
N MET A 1 11.53 14.66 0.70
CA MET A 1 11.47 14.07 -0.66
C MET A 1 11.39 12.56 -0.53
N SER A 2 10.51 11.88 -1.30
CA SER A 2 10.19 10.45 -1.17
C SER A 2 11.32 9.46 -1.44
N ASN A 3 12.54 9.94 -1.63
CA ASN A 3 13.74 9.13 -1.91
C ASN A 3 13.54 8.14 -3.08
N ILE A 4 12.77 8.60 -4.09
CA ILE A 4 12.52 7.94 -5.36
C ILE A 4 13.17 8.79 -6.45
N SER A 5 13.88 8.18 -7.39
CA SER A 5 14.42 8.91 -8.53
C SER A 5 13.30 9.34 -9.47
N GLN A 6 13.44 10.51 -10.10
CA GLN A 6 12.50 10.95 -11.13
C GLN A 6 12.35 9.90 -12.24
N SER A 7 13.43 9.24 -12.63
CA SER A 7 13.41 8.14 -13.60
C SER A 7 12.59 6.92 -13.16
N THR A 8 12.51 6.63 -11.86
CA THR A 8 11.68 5.54 -11.33
C THR A 8 10.20 5.89 -11.45
N LEU A 9 9.84 7.14 -11.13
CA LEU A 9 8.47 7.61 -11.32
C LEU A 9 8.10 7.65 -12.81
N ASP A 10 9.00 8.16 -13.66
CA ASP A 10 8.80 8.20 -15.11
C ASP A 10 8.56 6.80 -15.69
N ASN A 11 9.38 5.82 -15.32
CA ASN A 11 9.21 4.45 -15.77
C ASN A 11 7.89 3.82 -15.30
N LEU A 12 7.41 4.18 -14.12
CA LEU A 12 6.14 3.69 -13.60
C LEU A 12 4.95 4.33 -14.33
N VAL A 13 4.93 5.66 -14.45
CA VAL A 13 3.86 6.41 -15.12
C VAL A 13 3.78 6.06 -16.61
N ASN A 14 4.92 5.90 -17.27
CA ASN A 14 5.01 5.52 -18.68
C ASN A 14 4.86 4.01 -18.93
N ARG A 15 4.44 3.21 -17.93
CA ARG A 15 4.22 1.76 -18.02
C ARG A 15 5.44 0.95 -18.49
N ARG A 16 6.65 1.47 -18.30
CA ARG A 16 7.92 0.75 -18.56
C ARG A 16 8.28 -0.22 -17.44
N THR A 17 7.72 -0.01 -16.24
CA THR A 17 7.79 -0.95 -15.12
C THR A 17 6.42 -1.55 -14.87
N PHE A 18 6.29 -2.85 -15.12
CA PHE A 18 5.03 -3.58 -14.95
C PHE A 18 4.85 -4.16 -13.54
N ASN A 19 5.97 -4.49 -12.87
CA ASN A 19 5.97 -5.08 -11.53
C ASN A 19 6.91 -4.33 -10.58
N PRO A 20 6.50 -3.15 -10.07
CA PRO A 20 7.29 -2.43 -9.06
C PRO A 20 7.36 -3.23 -7.76
N ARG A 21 8.52 -3.18 -7.09
CA ARG A 21 8.65 -3.81 -5.76
C ARG A 21 7.80 -3.07 -4.72
N ILE A 22 7.38 -3.79 -3.67
CA ILE A 22 6.61 -3.21 -2.55
C ILE A 22 7.29 -1.98 -1.91
N LYS A 23 8.64 -1.98 -1.82
CA LYS A 23 9.41 -0.84 -1.33
C LYS A 23 9.22 0.42 -2.19
N THR A 24 9.08 0.27 -3.51
CA THR A 24 8.82 1.39 -4.43
C THR A 24 7.41 1.90 -4.23
N LEU A 25 6.42 1.00 -4.20
CA LEU A 25 5.02 1.35 -3.93
C LEU A 25 4.85 2.09 -2.61
N HIS A 26 5.46 1.59 -1.53
CA HIS A 26 5.43 2.22 -0.21
C HIS A 26 6.01 3.64 -0.21
N LYS A 27 7.15 3.86 -0.88
CA LYS A 27 7.72 5.21 -0.99
C LYS A 27 6.83 6.17 -1.76
N ILE A 28 6.12 5.70 -2.79
CA ILE A 28 5.21 6.52 -3.59
C ILE A 28 3.98 6.87 -2.75
N ALA A 29 3.37 5.89 -2.12
CA ALA A 29 2.22 6.09 -1.24
C ALA A 29 2.54 7.10 -0.12
N ASN A 30 3.69 6.94 0.54
CA ASN A 30 4.13 7.87 1.58
C ASN A 30 4.42 9.29 1.03
N ALA A 31 4.82 9.42 -0.23
CA ALA A 31 5.01 10.73 -0.87
C ALA A 31 3.70 11.51 -1.01
N PHE A 32 2.59 10.80 -1.18
CA PHE A 32 1.24 11.36 -1.32
C PHE A 32 0.44 11.28 -0.01
N ASN A 33 1.09 10.98 1.10
CA ASN A 33 0.48 10.88 2.42
C ASN A 33 -0.70 9.87 2.47
N MET A 34 -0.54 8.75 1.76
CA MET A 34 -1.51 7.65 1.68
C MET A 34 -0.85 6.32 2.04
N THR A 35 -1.67 5.33 2.40
CA THR A 35 -1.26 3.94 2.58
C THR A 35 -1.03 3.25 1.24
N VAL A 36 -0.31 2.12 1.26
CA VAL A 36 -0.11 1.31 0.04
C VAL A 36 -1.44 0.74 -0.47
N ALA A 37 -2.37 0.44 0.44
CA ALA A 37 -3.68 -0.09 0.10
C ALA A 37 -4.53 0.93 -0.67
N GLU A 38 -4.52 2.20 -0.23
CA GLU A 38 -5.14 3.31 -0.94
C GLU A 38 -4.47 3.55 -2.29
N PHE A 39 -3.14 3.54 -2.35
CA PHE A 39 -2.40 3.71 -3.60
C PHE A 39 -2.72 2.62 -4.64
N LEU A 40 -2.84 1.37 -4.21
CA LEU A 40 -3.21 0.25 -5.07
C LEU A 40 -4.70 0.23 -5.44
N ASN A 41 -5.51 1.10 -4.82
CA ASN A 41 -6.96 1.13 -4.93
C ASN A 41 -7.54 -0.28 -4.78
N PHE A 42 -7.20 -0.96 -3.69
CA PHE A 42 -7.59 -2.34 -3.45
C PHE A 42 -8.58 -2.44 -2.28
N PRO A 43 -9.91 -2.47 -2.56
CA PRO A 43 -10.95 -2.39 -1.54
C PRO A 43 -10.87 -3.47 -0.47
N ALA A 44 -10.42 -4.68 -0.81
CA ALA A 44 -10.33 -5.78 0.14
C ALA A 44 -9.28 -5.54 1.24
N ILE A 45 -8.22 -4.76 0.99
CA ILE A 45 -7.30 -4.34 2.06
C ILE A 45 -7.78 -3.04 2.71
N ASN A 46 -8.33 -2.10 1.94
CA ASN A 46 -8.81 -0.83 2.48
C ASN A 46 -9.97 -0.98 3.48
N ASN A 47 -10.82 -1.99 3.27
CA ASN A 47 -11.98 -2.28 4.12
C ASN A 47 -11.67 -3.33 5.20
N TYR A 48 -10.42 -3.77 5.32
CA TYR A 48 -10.04 -4.74 6.34
C TYR A 48 -9.81 -4.02 7.68
N SER A 49 -10.55 -4.44 8.70
CA SER A 49 -10.42 -3.97 10.08
C SER A 49 -9.83 -5.09 10.93
N PHE A 50 -8.71 -4.84 11.61
CA PHE A 50 -8.11 -5.80 12.54
C PHE A 50 -8.87 -5.87 13.88
N GLU A 51 -9.76 -4.91 14.14
CA GLU A 51 -10.53 -4.82 15.39
C GLU A 51 -11.74 -5.78 15.38
N ASP A 52 -12.18 -6.23 14.20
CA ASP A 52 -13.34 -7.13 14.06
C ASP A 52 -12.99 -8.59 14.41
N ASP A 53 -11.71 -8.97 14.36
CA ASP A 53 -11.22 -10.34 14.60
C ASP A 53 -10.87 -10.60 16.10
N SER A 54 -10.83 -9.57 16.95
CA SER A 54 -10.38 -9.68 18.35
C SER A 54 -11.47 -10.03 19.36
N ASP A 55 -12.73 -10.10 18.95
CA ASP A 55 -13.88 -10.35 19.84
C ASP A 55 -14.32 -11.83 19.89
N GLU A 56 -13.64 -12.75 19.20
CA GLU A 56 -14.02 -14.18 19.12
C GLU A 56 -13.14 -15.15 19.94
N ASP A 57 -12.13 -14.69 20.70
CA ASP A 57 -11.16 -15.57 21.39
C ASP A 57 -11.16 -15.49 22.93
N ASP A 58 -12.20 -14.88 23.54
CA ASP A 58 -12.35 -14.73 25.01
C ASP A 58 -13.64 -15.40 25.57
N SER A 59 -14.11 -16.48 24.93
CA SER A 59 -15.22 -17.29 25.46
C SER A 59 -14.95 -18.80 25.36
N ASP A 60 -13.97 -19.31 26.09
CA ASP A 60 -13.95 -20.70 26.55
C ASP A 60 -13.26 -20.76 27.93
N GLU A 61 -14.09 -20.86 28.97
CA GLU A 61 -13.75 -21.18 30.36
C GLU A 61 -13.66 -22.70 30.57
#